data_AF-A0A2G9URD4-F1
#
_entry.id   AF-A0A2G9URD4-F1
#
_cell.length_a   1.000
_cell.length_b   1.000
_cell.length_c   1.000
_cell.angle_alpha   90.00
_cell.angle_beta   90.00
_cell.angle_gamma   90.00
#
_symmetry.space_group_name_H-M   'P 1'
#
loop_
_entity.id
_entity.type
_entity.pdbx_description
1 polymer ?
#
loop_
_entity_poly.entity_id
_entity_poly.type
_entity_poly.pdbx_seq_one_letter_code
_entity_poly.pdbx_strand_id
1 'polypeptide(L)' 'MKFPPCARCTQPAGQGCAYVFCKKCCRWTCKQKGWDCNAHRFKFAHMAVEHNKKNDILDVISEN' A
#
# COMPACT_ATOMS: atom_id res chain seq x y z
N MET A 1 8.56 -24.06 8.04
CA MET A 1 8.65 -23.03 6.98
C MET A 1 9.04 -21.70 7.61
N LYS A 2 10.10 -21.05 7.12
CA LYS A 2 10.55 -19.74 7.59
C LYS A 2 10.00 -18.69 6.62
N PHE A 3 9.10 -17.83 7.07
CA PHE A 3 8.56 -16.76 6.21
C PHE A 3 9.66 -15.75 5.89
N PRO A 4 9.70 -15.17 4.68
CA PRO A 4 10.65 -14.12 4.36
C PRO A 4 10.39 -12.89 5.24
N PRO A 5 11.42 -12.05 5.50
CA PRO A 5 11.23 -10.82 6.25
C PRO A 5 10.36 -9.83 5.46
N CYS A 6 9.48 -9.14 6.17
CA CYS A 6 8.67 -8.05 5.63
C CYS A 6 9.60 -6.97 5.07
N ALA A 7 9.40 -6.59 3.81
CA ALA A 7 10.22 -5.58 3.13
C ALA A 7 10.17 -4.18 3.77
N ARG A 8 9.27 -3.94 4.74
CA ARG A 8 9.16 -2.65 5.45
C ARG A 8 9.63 -2.68 6.90
N CYS A 9 9.32 -3.74 7.65
CA CYS A 9 9.52 -3.77 9.10
C CYS A 9 10.28 -4.99 9.60
N THR A 10 10.84 -5.79 8.68
CA THR A 10 11.65 -7.01 8.93
C THR A 10 10.98 -8.14 9.71
N GLN A 11 9.80 -7.91 10.28
CA GLN A 11 8.92 -8.93 10.86
C GLN A 11 8.52 -9.97 9.81
N PRO A 12 8.11 -11.20 10.18
CA PRO A 12 7.69 -12.21 9.23
C PRO A 12 6.62 -11.68 8.24
N ALA A 13 6.88 -11.83 6.94
CA ALA A 13 5.90 -11.51 5.90
C ALA A 13 4.69 -12.45 6.00
N GLY A 14 3.53 -11.96 5.56
CA GLY A 14 2.33 -12.78 5.51
C GLY A 14 2.45 -13.87 4.45
N GLN A 15 1.95 -15.06 4.75
CA GLN A 15 1.94 -16.19 3.82
C GLN A 15 1.20 -15.81 2.53
N GLY A 16 1.82 -16.07 1.38
CA GLY A 16 1.22 -15.84 0.06
C GLY A 16 1.13 -14.36 -0.35
N CYS A 17 1.62 -13.42 0.45
CA CYS A 17 1.63 -12.01 0.08
C CYS A 17 2.63 -11.76 -1.06
N ALA A 18 2.11 -11.42 -2.26
CA ALA A 18 2.93 -11.12 -3.44
C ALA A 18 3.93 -9.97 -3.21
N TYR A 19 3.63 -9.09 -2.27
CA TYR A 19 4.44 -7.91 -1.97
C TYR A 19 5.43 -8.11 -0.80
N VAL A 20 5.59 -9.33 -0.30
CA VAL A 20 6.53 -9.67 0.79
C VAL A 20 6.37 -8.74 2.00
N PHE A 21 5.13 -8.40 2.35
CA PHE A 21 4.80 -7.57 3.50
C PHE A 21 4.06 -8.39 4.57
N CYS A 22 4.26 -8.03 5.84
CA CYS A 22 3.37 -8.46 6.92
C CYS A 22 1.98 -7.82 6.76
N LYS A 23 0.95 -8.38 7.40
CA LYS A 23 -0.45 -7.91 7.27
C LYS A 23 -0.61 -6.39 7.49
N LYS A 24 0.05 -5.84 8.52
CA LYS A 24 -0.02 -4.40 8.86
C LYS A 24 0.62 -3.53 7.77
N CYS A 25 1.83 -3.87 7.35
CA CYS A 25 2.54 -3.11 6.31
C CYS A 25 1.85 -3.25 4.95
N CYS A 26 1.35 -4.45 4.62
CA CYS A 26 0.58 -4.70 3.41
C CYS A 26 -0.68 -3.83 3.38
N ARG A 27 -1.48 -3.80 4.47
CA ARG A 27 -2.68 -2.95 4.55
C ARG A 27 -2.37 -1.48 4.27
N TRP A 28 -1.33 -0.94 4.89
CA TRP A 28 -0.94 0.46 4.68
C TRP A 28 -0.52 0.71 3.24
N THR A 29 0.37 -0.11 2.69
CA THR A 29 0.89 0.08 1.32
C THR A 29 -0.21 -0.06 0.30
N CYS A 30 -1.05 -1.10 0.43
CA CYS A 30 -2.20 -1.33 -0.43
C CYS A 30 -3.21 -0.19 -0.36
N LYS A 31 -3.45 0.41 0.82
CA LYS A 31 -4.30 1.60 0.94
C LYS A 31 -3.70 2.82 0.23
N GLN A 32 -2.40 3.08 0.39
CA GLN A 32 -1.73 4.24 -0.23
C GLN A 32 -1.68 4.13 -1.76
N LYS A 33 -1.47 2.92 -2.28
CA LYS A 33 -1.33 2.66 -3.73
C LYS A 33 -2.64 2.27 -4.40
N GLY A 34 -3.72 2.11 -3.64
CA GLY A 34 -4.99 1.60 -4.17
C GLY A 34 -4.89 0.16 -4.69
N TRP A 35 -4.03 -0.67 -4.11
CA TRP A 35 -3.82 -2.05 -4.53
C TRP A 35 -4.67 -3.03 -3.72
N ASP A 36 -5.11 -4.10 -4.37
CA ASP A 36 -5.73 -5.21 -3.69
C ASP A 36 -4.68 -6.22 -3.21
N CYS A 37 -5.00 -6.95 -2.15
CA CYS A 37 -4.17 -8.05 -1.66
C CYS A 37 -5.02 -9.29 -1.43
N ASN A 38 -4.88 -10.27 -2.31
CA ASN A 38 -5.61 -11.55 -2.20
C ASN A 38 -5.19 -12.37 -0.97
N ALA A 39 -3.89 -12.38 -0.64
CA ALA A 39 -3.35 -13.12 0.49
C ALA A 39 -3.91 -12.65 1.84
N HIS A 40 -4.07 -11.34 2.00
CA HIS A 40 -4.62 -10.74 3.22
C HIS A 40 -6.12 -10.38 3.09
N ARG A 41 -6.73 -10.67 1.93
CA ARG A 41 -8.13 -10.37 1.58
C ARG A 41 -8.51 -8.89 1.75
N PHE A 42 -7.63 -8.00 1.33
CA PHE A 42 -7.90 -6.56 1.29
C PHE A 42 -8.33 -6.11 -0.09
N LYS A 43 -9.33 -5.22 -0.15
CA LYS A 43 -9.76 -4.54 -1.37
C LYS A 43 -9.67 -3.03 -1.18
N PHE A 44 -8.79 -2.38 -1.93
CA PHE A 44 -8.56 -0.94 -1.93
C PHE A 44 -8.59 -0.32 -3.33
N ALA A 45 -8.70 -1.12 -4.41
CA ALA A 45 -8.82 -0.62 -5.78
C ALA A 45 -9.98 0.38 -5.94
N HIS A 46 -11.09 0.18 -5.22
CA HIS A 46 -12.22 1.11 -5.21
C HIS A 46 -11.97 2.41 -4.42
N MET A 47 -10.95 2.43 -3.54
CA MET A 47 -10.61 3.61 -2.71
C MET A 47 -9.57 4.54 -3.37
N ALA A 48 -8.94 4.11 -4.46
CA ALA A 48 -7.90 4.89 -5.16
C ALA A 48 -8.42 6.24 -5.71
N VAL A 49 -9.75 6.38 -5.83
CA VAL A 49 -10.42 7.57 -6.36
C VAL A 49 -10.27 8.79 -5.44
N GLU A 50 -10.12 8.60 -4.13
CA GLU A 50 -10.14 9.74 -3.18
C GLU A 50 -8.74 10.27 -2.80
N HIS A 51 -7.69 9.48 -3.01
CA HIS A 51 -6.31 9.87 -2.62
C HIS A 51 -5.57 10.69 -3.69
N ASN A 52 -6.02 10.70 -4.95
CA ASN A 52 -5.40 11.51 -6.01
C ASN A 52 -5.77 13.00 -5.95
N LYS A 53 -6.77 13.40 -5.16
CA LYS A 53 -7.24 14.81 -5.15
C LYS A 53 -6.41 15.77 -4.31
N LYS A 54 -5.39 15.29 -3.57
CA LYS A 54 -4.60 16.13 -2.66
C LYS A 54 -3.23 16.58 -3.20
N ASN A 55 -2.78 16.06 -4.35
CA ASN A 55 -1.48 16.44 -4.92
C ASN A 55 -1.58 17.36 -6.15
N ASP A 56 -2.78 17.72 -6.59
CA ASP A 56 -2.96 18.59 -7.77
C ASP A 56 -3.01 20.10 -7.43
N ILE A 57 -3.03 20.47 -6.14
CA ILE A 57 -3.13 21.87 -5.67
C ILE A 57 -1.75 22.45 -5.25
N LEU A 58 -0.63 21.77 -5.52
CA LEU A 58 0.71 22.32 -5.21
C LEU A 58 1.54 22.77 -6.42
N ASP A 59 1.09 22.54 -7.67
CA ASP A 59 1.84 22.92 -8.88
C ASP A 59 1.32 24.22 -9.57
N VAL A 60 0.38 24.95 -8.95
CA VAL A 60 -0.25 26.17 -9.54
C VAL A 60 0.12 27.47 -8.80
N ILE A 61 1.15 27.46 -7.94
CA ILE A 61 1.61 28.70 -7.28
C ILE A 61 3.14 28.82 -7.37
N SER A 62 3.66 28.95 -8.60
CA SER A 62 5.02 29.47 -8.80
C SER A 62 5.19 30.18 -10.14
N GLU A 63 4.22 30.99 -10.58
CA GLU A 63 4.45 32.04 -11.57
C GLU A 63 3.52 33.22 -11.28
N ASN A 64 3.91 34.08 -10.33
CA ASN A 64 3.61 35.51 -10.41
C ASN A 64 4.53 36.34 -9.51
#